data_AF-A0AAV2J2C3-F1
#
_entry.id   AF-A0AAV2J2C3-F1
#
_cell.length_a   1.000
_cell.length_b   1.000
_cell.length_c   1.000
_cell.angle_alpha   90.00
_cell.angle_beta   90.00
_cell.angle_gamma   90.00
#
_symmetry.space_group_name_H-M   'P 1'
#
loop_
_entity.id
_entity.type
_entity.pdbx_description
1 polymer ?
#
loop_
_entity_poly.entity_id
_entity_poly.type
_entity_poly.pdbx_seq_one_letter_code
_entity_poly.pdbx_strand_id
1 'polypeptide(L)'
;MLNPIGTVQTNPYTENATALHINFPEYLPHSIVFPPFDKILEKAAEIAGASDCVPMSRGGKKFHIELKEIMERDPLSQLCENEKDLIWTLRHDCRENFPQSLPKLLLSVKWSKHEDMAQLQALLQIWPKLSPRDALELLDFNYPDQYVREYAVGCLRDMSDDELSQYLLQLVQVLRYEPYYDCALTHFLLQRAQGNRKIGHFLFWHLRSVHNVCFCLLLLMVLMLASVCSY
;
A
#
# COMPACT_ATOMS: atom_id res chain seq x y z
N MET A 1 -22.83 -8.47 -10.57
CA MET A 1 -22.07 -7.54 -9.71
C MET A 1 -20.87 -8.29 -9.17
N LEU A 2 -19.66 -7.70 -9.20
CA LEU A 2 -18.41 -8.32 -8.72
C LEU A 2 -18.12 -7.87 -7.28
N ASN A 3 -17.33 -8.64 -6.52
CA ASN A 3 -16.88 -8.29 -5.16
C ASN A 3 -15.34 -8.06 -5.14
N PRO A 4 -14.86 -6.82 -5.34
CA PRO A 4 -13.42 -6.52 -5.36
C PRO A 4 -12.77 -6.49 -3.97
N ILE A 5 -13.55 -6.50 -2.88
CA ILE A 5 -13.04 -6.41 -1.49
C ILE A 5 -12.78 -7.81 -0.89
N GLY A 6 -13.25 -8.86 -1.57
CA GLY A 6 -13.03 -10.24 -1.13
C GLY A 6 -11.56 -10.65 -1.12
N THR A 7 -11.23 -11.69 -0.35
CA THR A 7 -9.88 -12.28 -0.36
C THR A 7 -9.59 -12.96 -1.70
N VAL A 8 -8.31 -12.97 -2.08
CA VAL A 8 -7.80 -13.71 -3.25
C VAL A 8 -7.62 -15.21 -2.98
N GLN A 9 -7.76 -15.64 -1.72
CA GLN A 9 -7.63 -17.03 -1.32
C GLN A 9 -8.84 -17.86 -1.77
N THR A 10 -8.58 -19.06 -2.27
CA THR A 10 -9.64 -20.01 -2.69
C THR A 10 -10.28 -20.70 -1.49
N ASN A 11 -11.48 -21.23 -1.69
CA ASN A 11 -12.19 -21.98 -0.65
C ASN A 11 -11.41 -23.27 -0.31
N PRO A 12 -11.03 -23.51 0.96
CA PRO A 12 -10.28 -24.70 1.35
C PRO A 12 -11.10 -26.00 1.29
N TYR A 13 -12.44 -25.92 1.30
CA TYR A 13 -13.32 -27.09 1.26
C TYR A 13 -13.60 -27.51 -0.18
N THR A 14 -12.59 -28.04 -0.86
CA THR A 14 -12.63 -28.34 -2.31
C THR A 14 -13.67 -29.39 -2.71
N GLU A 15 -14.08 -30.28 -1.80
CA GLU A 15 -15.00 -31.38 -2.10
C GLU A 15 -16.46 -30.93 -2.32
N ASN A 16 -16.90 -29.88 -1.62
CA ASN A 16 -18.29 -29.41 -1.63
C ASN A 16 -18.43 -27.98 -2.17
N ALA A 17 -17.32 -27.35 -2.55
CA ALA A 17 -17.31 -25.98 -3.05
C ALA A 17 -17.49 -25.92 -4.57
N THR A 18 -18.10 -24.84 -5.05
CA THR A 18 -18.17 -24.53 -6.47
C THR A 18 -16.77 -24.20 -6.99
N ALA A 19 -16.33 -24.90 -8.05
CA ALA A 19 -15.07 -24.65 -8.72
C ALA A 19 -15.28 -23.88 -10.04
N LEU A 20 -14.36 -22.96 -10.35
CA LEU A 20 -14.32 -22.25 -11.62
C LEU A 20 -12.96 -22.50 -12.29
N HIS A 21 -12.98 -23.08 -13.47
CA HIS A 21 -11.77 -23.35 -14.25
C HIS A 21 -11.54 -22.20 -15.24
N ILE A 22 -10.36 -21.57 -15.15
CA ILE A 22 -9.95 -20.46 -16.00
C ILE A 22 -8.61 -20.86 -16.61
N ASN A 23 -8.44 -20.64 -17.92
CA ASN A 23 -7.17 -20.85 -18.60
C ASN A 23 -6.59 -19.51 -19.04
N PHE A 24 -5.33 -19.25 -18.68
CA PHE A 24 -4.61 -18.08 -19.13
C PHE A 24 -3.80 -18.45 -20.38
N PRO A 25 -3.89 -17.68 -21.48
CA PRO A 25 -3.13 -17.94 -22.68
C PRO A 25 -1.61 -17.82 -22.43
N GLU A 26 -0.88 -18.86 -22.81
CA GLU A 26 0.59 -18.84 -22.85
C GLU A 26 1.03 -18.13 -24.13
N TYR A 27 1.29 -16.83 -24.04
CA TYR A 27 1.61 -16.01 -25.22
C TYR A 27 3.04 -16.18 -25.74
N LEU A 28 3.99 -16.59 -24.90
CA LEU A 28 5.43 -16.61 -25.21
C LEU A 28 6.11 -17.86 -24.61
N PRO A 29 7.24 -18.31 -25.20
CA PRO A 29 8.04 -19.42 -24.65
C PRO A 29 8.79 -19.07 -23.36
N HIS A 30 8.74 -17.81 -22.91
CA HIS A 30 9.39 -17.33 -21.71
C HIS A 30 8.35 -16.72 -20.75
N SER A 31 8.60 -16.87 -19.44
CA SER A 31 7.75 -16.26 -18.41
C SER A 31 7.83 -14.73 -18.49
N ILE A 32 6.67 -14.09 -18.55
CA ILE A 32 6.55 -12.63 -18.47
C ILE A 32 6.42 -12.27 -16.99
N VAL A 33 7.35 -11.46 -16.48
CA VAL A 33 7.36 -10.98 -15.09
C VAL A 33 7.13 -9.48 -15.04
N PHE A 34 6.62 -9.00 -13.91
CA PHE A 34 6.48 -7.56 -13.68
C PHE A 34 7.87 -6.88 -13.72
N PRO A 35 7.98 -5.66 -14.27
CA PRO A 35 9.27 -4.97 -14.35
C PRO A 35 9.90 -4.76 -12.96
N PRO A 36 11.21 -4.99 -12.80
CA PRO A 36 11.90 -4.69 -11.56
C PRO A 36 11.91 -3.17 -11.31
N PHE A 37 12.08 -2.78 -10.05
CA PHE A 37 11.96 -1.39 -9.61
C PHE A 37 12.85 -0.41 -10.41
N ASP A 38 14.09 -0.79 -10.70
CA ASP A 38 15.04 0.03 -11.48
C ASP A 38 14.49 0.38 -12.87
N LYS A 39 13.77 -0.55 -13.51
CA LYS A 39 13.14 -0.33 -14.83
C LYS A 39 11.93 0.60 -14.75
N ILE A 40 11.22 0.60 -13.63
CA ILE A 40 10.12 1.53 -13.37
C ILE A 40 10.70 2.96 -13.24
N LEU A 41 11.80 3.11 -12.51
CA LEU A 41 12.47 4.41 -12.35
C LEU A 41 13.11 4.91 -13.66
N GLU A 42 13.74 4.03 -14.44
CA GLU A 42 14.25 4.36 -15.77
C GLU A 42 13.12 4.89 -16.65
N LYS A 43 11.95 4.23 -16.63
CA LYS A 43 10.79 4.69 -17.40
C LYS A 43 10.29 6.06 -16.95
N ALA A 44 10.24 6.29 -15.64
CA ALA A 44 9.83 7.59 -15.10
C ALA A 44 10.78 8.72 -15.54
N ALA A 45 12.09 8.45 -15.56
CA ALA A 45 13.11 9.39 -16.02
C ALA A 45 13.00 9.71 -17.52
N GLU A 46 12.74 8.70 -18.37
CA GLU A 46 12.46 8.91 -19.79
C GLU A 46 11.28 9.87 -20.01
N ILE A 47 10.19 9.67 -19.27
CA ILE A 47 8.98 10.48 -19.39
C ILE A 47 9.24 11.92 -18.92
N ALA A 48 9.96 12.08 -17.80
CA ALA A 48 10.33 13.40 -17.29
C ALA A 48 11.19 14.18 -18.30
N GLY A 49 12.22 13.54 -18.86
CA GLY A 49 13.08 14.15 -19.88
C GLY A 49 12.36 14.52 -21.18
N ALA A 50 11.26 13.82 -21.52
CA ALA A 50 10.41 14.18 -22.65
C ALA A 50 9.44 15.35 -22.33
N SER A 51 9.14 15.59 -21.05
CA SER A 51 8.13 16.56 -20.60
C SER A 51 8.69 17.95 -20.27
N ASP A 52 10.02 18.13 -20.20
CA ASP A 52 10.71 19.41 -19.89
C ASP A 52 10.47 20.53 -20.94
N CYS A 53 9.59 20.31 -21.93
CA CYS A 53 9.21 21.27 -22.96
C CYS A 53 7.98 22.14 -22.62
N VAL A 54 7.31 21.97 -21.46
CA VAL A 54 6.08 22.73 -21.16
C VAL A 54 6.15 23.43 -19.79
N PRO A 55 6.46 24.73 -19.73
CA PRO A 55 6.25 25.50 -18.52
C PRO A 55 4.75 25.73 -18.33
N MET A 56 4.13 25.02 -17.39
CA MET A 56 2.77 25.35 -16.93
C MET A 56 2.84 26.64 -16.09
N SER A 57 2.86 27.78 -16.77
CA SER A 57 2.77 29.09 -16.12
C SER A 57 1.82 29.99 -16.90
N ARG A 58 0.58 30.07 -16.40
CA ARG A 58 -0.32 31.24 -16.57
C ARG A 58 -1.63 31.20 -15.76
N GLY A 59 -1.99 30.08 -15.13
CA GLY A 59 -3.22 29.95 -14.30
C GLY A 59 -3.01 29.66 -12.80
N GLY A 60 -1.77 29.55 -12.34
CA GLY A 60 -1.40 28.87 -11.07
C GLY A 60 -2.21 29.28 -9.85
N LYS A 61 -2.46 30.59 -9.64
CA LYS A 61 -3.12 31.06 -8.40
C LYS A 61 -4.53 30.50 -8.20
N LYS A 62 -5.33 30.34 -9.27
CA LYS A 62 -6.69 29.81 -9.15
C LYS A 62 -6.68 28.32 -8.84
N PHE A 63 -5.84 27.57 -9.55
CA PHE A 63 -5.66 26.14 -9.34
C PHE A 63 -5.08 25.81 -7.97
N HIS A 64 -4.20 26.65 -7.42
CA HIS A 64 -3.71 26.49 -6.04
C HIS A 64 -4.80 26.70 -4.98
N ILE A 65 -5.72 27.64 -5.19
CA ILE A 65 -6.85 27.85 -4.26
C ILE A 65 -7.74 26.62 -4.29
N GLU A 66 -8.11 26.14 -5.47
CA GLU A 66 -8.92 24.94 -5.66
C GLU A 66 -8.24 23.70 -5.07
N LEU A 67 -6.94 23.52 -5.31
CA LEU A 67 -6.16 22.44 -4.71
C LEU A 67 -6.22 22.48 -3.19
N LYS A 68 -6.03 23.66 -2.60
CA LYS A 68 -6.07 23.83 -1.14
C LYS A 68 -7.46 23.48 -0.57
N GLU A 69 -8.53 23.93 -1.23
CA GLU A 69 -9.90 23.57 -0.85
C GLU A 69 -10.11 22.05 -0.88
N ILE A 70 -9.63 21.38 -1.94
CA ILE A 70 -9.71 19.91 -2.04
C ILE A 70 -8.91 19.24 -0.92
N MET A 71 -7.73 19.77 -0.57
CA MET A 71 -6.88 19.20 0.48
C MET A 71 -7.52 19.31 1.87
N GLU A 72 -8.22 20.41 2.16
CA GLU A 72 -8.89 20.64 3.46
C GLU A 72 -10.19 19.85 3.65
N ARG A 73 -10.72 19.22 2.60
CA ARG A 73 -11.91 18.35 2.70
C ARG A 73 -11.65 17.08 3.50
N ASP A 74 -12.71 16.60 4.13
CA ASP A 74 -12.75 15.35 4.87
C ASP A 74 -12.14 14.17 4.08
N PRO A 75 -11.31 13.31 4.69
CA PRO A 75 -10.68 12.18 4.00
C PRO A 75 -11.66 11.20 3.36
N LEU A 76 -12.90 11.07 3.87
CA LEU A 76 -13.93 10.19 3.31
C LEU A 76 -14.66 10.83 2.13
N SER A 77 -14.38 12.09 1.79
CA SER A 77 -14.96 12.75 0.63
C SER A 77 -14.47 12.13 -0.67
N GLN A 78 -15.40 11.80 -1.56
CA GLN A 78 -15.07 11.27 -2.88
C GLN A 78 -14.55 12.37 -3.79
N LEU A 79 -13.44 12.11 -4.48
CA LEU A 79 -12.88 12.98 -5.50
C LEU A 79 -13.59 12.76 -6.83
N CYS A 80 -14.02 13.84 -7.49
CA CYS A 80 -14.48 13.76 -8.86
C CYS A 80 -13.30 13.68 -9.85
N GLU A 81 -13.56 13.24 -11.09
CA GLU A 81 -12.49 13.05 -12.09
C GLU A 81 -11.70 14.32 -12.39
N ASN A 82 -12.36 15.49 -12.40
CA ASN A 82 -11.69 16.78 -12.61
C ASN A 82 -10.72 17.11 -11.46
N GLU A 83 -11.09 16.79 -10.23
CA GLU A 83 -10.25 17.01 -9.05
C GLU A 83 -9.04 16.06 -9.07
N LYS A 84 -9.24 14.81 -9.47
CA LYS A 84 -8.15 13.85 -9.65
C LYS A 84 -7.15 14.31 -10.70
N ASP A 85 -7.65 14.76 -11.86
CA ASP A 85 -6.79 15.28 -12.92
C ASP A 85 -6.02 16.52 -12.45
N LEU A 86 -6.64 17.40 -11.65
CA LEU A 86 -5.97 18.56 -11.05
C LEU A 86 -4.87 18.14 -10.06
N ILE A 87 -5.17 17.21 -9.14
CA ILE A 87 -4.19 16.69 -8.16
C ILE A 87 -3.01 16.03 -8.88
N TRP A 88 -3.27 15.23 -9.91
CA TRP A 88 -2.22 14.58 -10.70
C TRP A 88 -1.35 15.60 -11.44
N THR A 89 -1.97 16.65 -11.98
CA THR A 89 -1.29 17.75 -12.67
C THR A 89 -0.36 18.51 -11.72
N LEU A 90 -0.82 18.83 -10.51
CA LEU A 90 -0.09 19.59 -9.50
C LEU A 90 0.64 18.70 -8.48
N ARG A 91 0.96 17.45 -8.83
CA ARG A 91 1.54 16.45 -7.92
C ARG A 91 2.83 16.89 -7.21
N HIS A 92 3.66 17.71 -7.87
CA HIS A 92 4.88 18.26 -7.26
C HIS A 92 4.57 19.34 -6.23
N ASP A 93 3.59 20.22 -6.51
CA ASP A 93 3.10 21.21 -5.53
C ASP A 93 2.44 20.53 -4.33
N CYS A 94 1.72 19.42 -4.55
CA CYS A 94 1.16 18.58 -3.48
C CYS A 94 2.27 18.08 -2.56
N ARG A 95 3.34 17.50 -3.11
CA ARG A 95 4.49 17.01 -2.32
C ARG A 95 5.12 18.12 -1.48
N GLU A 96 5.32 19.30 -2.06
CA GLU A 96 6.07 20.40 -1.43
C GLU A 96 5.26 21.14 -0.37
N ASN A 97 3.97 21.34 -0.60
CA ASN A 97 3.12 22.18 0.25
C ASN A 97 2.13 21.38 1.12
N PHE A 98 1.78 20.16 0.71
CA PHE A 98 0.77 19.32 1.35
C PHE A 98 1.19 17.84 1.45
N PRO A 99 2.27 17.49 2.17
CA PRO A 99 2.72 16.10 2.32
C PRO A 99 1.63 15.08 2.67
N GLN A 100 0.68 15.49 3.52
CA GLN A 100 -0.48 14.70 3.96
C GLN A 100 -1.48 14.37 2.83
N SER A 101 -1.34 14.96 1.64
CA SER A 101 -2.22 14.71 0.49
C SER A 101 -1.92 13.40 -0.24
N LEU A 102 -0.89 12.66 0.16
CA LEU A 102 -0.49 11.43 -0.52
C LEU A 102 -1.65 10.45 -0.76
N PRO A 103 -2.56 10.19 0.20
CA PRO A 103 -3.70 9.29 -0.04
C PRO A 103 -4.59 9.79 -1.20
N LYS A 104 -4.92 11.09 -1.23
CA LYS A 104 -5.69 11.73 -2.32
C LYS A 104 -4.95 11.66 -3.66
N LEU A 105 -3.63 11.82 -3.67
CA LEU A 105 -2.82 11.68 -4.88
C LEU A 105 -2.85 10.25 -5.42
N LEU A 106 -2.70 9.25 -4.55
CA LEU A 106 -2.74 7.83 -4.93
C LEU A 106 -4.09 7.41 -5.54
N LEU A 107 -5.19 7.97 -5.02
CA LEU A 107 -6.54 7.78 -5.58
C LEU A 107 -6.76 8.51 -6.91
N SER A 108 -5.92 9.50 -7.23
CA SER A 108 -6.01 10.29 -8.45
C SER A 108 -5.25 9.66 -9.63
N VAL A 109 -4.37 8.70 -9.37
CA VAL A 109 -3.53 8.05 -10.39
C VAL A 109 -4.33 7.05 -11.23
N LYS A 110 -4.12 7.08 -12.54
CA LYS A 110 -4.69 6.10 -13.48
C LYS A 110 -3.78 4.86 -13.55
N TRP A 111 -3.93 3.96 -12.60
CA TRP A 111 -3.13 2.71 -12.46
C TRP A 111 -3.17 1.78 -13.70
N SER A 112 -4.12 1.96 -14.62
CA SER A 112 -4.17 1.26 -15.91
C SER A 112 -3.11 1.73 -16.90
N LYS A 113 -2.50 2.90 -16.69
CA LYS A 113 -1.42 3.46 -17.52
C LYS A 113 -0.09 3.28 -16.80
N HIS A 114 0.80 2.51 -17.43
CA HIS A 114 2.12 2.22 -16.87
C HIS A 114 3.01 3.47 -16.78
N GLU A 115 2.79 4.49 -17.61
CA GLU A 115 3.50 5.77 -17.55
C GLU A 115 3.17 6.54 -16.26
N ASP A 116 1.87 6.66 -15.94
CA ASP A 116 1.41 7.34 -14.73
C ASP A 116 1.87 6.58 -13.48
N MET A 117 1.79 5.25 -13.51
CA MET A 117 2.33 4.39 -12.43
C MET A 117 3.82 4.63 -12.23
N ALA A 118 4.64 4.64 -13.29
CA ALA A 118 6.08 4.86 -13.17
C ALA A 118 6.41 6.24 -12.56
N GLN A 119 5.73 7.30 -13.01
CA GLN A 119 5.89 8.65 -12.45
C GLN A 119 5.50 8.72 -10.97
N LEU A 120 4.40 8.07 -10.59
CA LEU A 120 3.98 7.98 -9.20
C LEU A 120 5.04 7.27 -8.35
N GLN A 121 5.55 6.12 -8.81
CA GLN A 121 6.54 5.34 -8.08
C GLN A 121 7.83 6.14 -7.85
N ALA A 122 8.29 6.88 -8.86
CA ALA A 122 9.44 7.79 -8.70
C ALA A 122 9.15 8.93 -7.72
N LEU A 123 7.94 9.51 -7.77
CA LEU A 123 7.54 10.58 -6.85
C LEU A 123 7.43 10.08 -5.40
N LEU A 124 6.99 8.84 -5.19
CA LEU A 124 6.89 8.21 -3.87
C LEU A 124 8.26 8.07 -3.19
N GLN A 125 9.34 7.80 -3.94
CA GLN A 125 10.69 7.67 -3.39
C GLN A 125 11.22 8.96 -2.76
N ILE A 126 10.75 10.08 -3.25
CA ILE A 126 11.13 11.42 -2.78
C ILE A 126 10.00 12.07 -1.97
N TRP A 127 8.96 11.31 -1.64
CA TRP A 127 7.86 11.82 -0.82
C TRP A 127 8.30 11.87 0.65
N PRO A 128 8.08 13.00 1.35
CA PRO A 128 8.41 13.11 2.77
C PRO A 128 7.57 12.14 3.61
N LYS A 129 8.22 11.40 4.52
CA LYS A 129 7.54 10.46 5.42
C LYS A 129 6.33 11.10 6.10
N LEU A 130 5.20 10.38 6.06
CA LEU A 130 3.99 10.78 6.77
C LEU A 130 4.13 10.50 8.27
N SER A 131 3.24 11.09 9.07
CA SER A 131 3.08 10.65 10.45
C SER A 131 2.64 9.18 10.47
N PRO A 132 3.04 8.37 11.47
CA PRO A 132 2.63 6.98 11.53
C PRO A 132 1.12 6.79 11.55
N ARG A 133 0.35 7.75 12.07
CA ARG A 133 -1.11 7.69 12.12
C ARG A 133 -1.74 7.89 10.75
N ASP A 134 -1.24 8.86 9.98
CA ASP A 134 -1.73 9.11 8.62
C ASP A 134 -1.34 7.96 7.68
N ALA A 135 -0.16 7.36 7.90
CA ALA A 135 0.31 6.21 7.13
C ALA A 135 -0.56 4.95 7.30
N LEU A 136 -1.35 4.83 8.38
CA LEU A 136 -2.27 3.71 8.55
C LEU A 136 -3.36 3.69 7.47
N GLU A 137 -3.76 4.85 6.95
CA GLU A 137 -4.74 4.94 5.87
C GLU A 137 -4.25 4.22 4.61
N LEU A 138 -2.95 4.31 4.32
CA LEU A 138 -2.31 3.71 3.15
C LEU A 138 -2.24 2.17 3.18
N LEU A 139 -2.70 1.54 4.27
CA LEU A 139 -2.82 0.09 4.39
C LEU A 139 -4.23 -0.42 4.06
N ASP A 140 -5.17 0.48 3.79
CA ASP A 140 -6.55 0.13 3.42
C ASP A 140 -6.65 -0.53 2.03
N PHE A 141 -7.80 -1.14 1.74
CA PHE A 141 -8.06 -1.82 0.45
C PHE A 141 -7.98 -0.88 -0.76
N ASN A 142 -8.10 0.44 -0.54
CA ASN A 142 -7.95 1.46 -1.56
C ASN A 142 -6.51 1.55 -2.12
N TYR A 143 -5.52 1.01 -1.40
CA TYR A 143 -4.10 1.10 -1.72
C TYR A 143 -3.47 -0.31 -1.80
N PRO A 144 -3.71 -1.06 -2.90
CA PRO A 144 -3.21 -2.42 -3.05
C PRO A 144 -1.75 -2.50 -3.55
N ASP A 145 -1.17 -1.38 -4.00
CA ASP A 145 0.18 -1.35 -4.56
C ASP A 145 1.26 -1.69 -3.52
N GLN A 146 2.20 -2.56 -3.89
CA GLN A 146 3.23 -3.07 -2.99
C GLN A 146 4.16 -1.95 -2.49
N TYR A 147 4.61 -1.06 -3.37
CA TYR A 147 5.55 0.00 -3.01
C TYR A 147 4.89 1.07 -2.12
N VAL A 148 3.60 1.34 -2.33
CA VAL A 148 2.79 2.18 -1.43
C VAL A 148 2.69 1.55 -0.03
N ARG A 149 2.44 0.25 0.06
CA ARG A 149 2.40 -0.47 1.34
C ARG A 149 3.77 -0.50 2.03
N GLU A 150 4.85 -0.69 1.27
CA GLU A 150 6.22 -0.60 1.77
C GLU A 150 6.54 0.79 2.35
N TYR A 151 6.14 1.85 1.65
CA TYR A 151 6.26 3.23 2.14
C TYR A 151 5.47 3.45 3.43
N ALA A 152 4.21 2.97 3.48
CA ALA A 152 3.36 3.09 4.67
C ALA A 152 4.01 2.41 5.88
N VAL A 153 4.47 1.16 5.72
CA VAL A 153 5.21 0.43 6.75
C VAL A 153 6.51 1.16 7.13
N GLY A 154 7.20 1.76 6.17
CA GLY A 154 8.37 2.61 6.40
C GLY A 154 8.10 3.80 7.33
N CYS A 155 6.90 4.38 7.28
CA CYS A 155 6.44 5.41 8.20
C CYS A 155 6.05 4.83 9.57
N LEU A 156 5.40 3.66 9.61
CA LEU A 156 5.03 2.98 10.86
C LEU A 156 6.24 2.58 11.72
N ARG A 157 7.43 2.43 11.12
CA ARG A 157 8.68 2.16 11.86
C ARG A 157 9.05 3.26 12.85
N ASP A 158 8.59 4.48 12.63
CA ASP A 158 8.87 5.62 13.52
C ASP A 158 7.90 5.63 14.74
N MET A 159 6.93 4.71 14.79
CA MET A 159 5.97 4.56 15.89
C MET A 159 6.58 3.82 17.09
N SER A 160 6.31 4.31 18.30
CA SER A 160 6.71 3.63 19.55
C SER A 160 5.99 2.29 19.77
N ASP A 161 6.51 1.44 20.66
CA ASP A 161 5.87 0.17 21.02
C ASP A 161 4.48 0.34 21.64
N ASP A 162 4.31 1.37 22.45
CA ASP A 162 3.03 1.66 23.13
C ASP A 162 1.99 2.20 22.16
N GLU A 163 2.39 3.02 21.19
CA GLU A 163 1.50 3.43 20.10
C GLU A 163 1.17 2.25 19.19
N LEU A 164 2.16 1.44 18.79
CA LEU A 164 1.94 0.26 17.95
C LEU A 164 0.96 -0.72 18.59
N SER A 165 1.06 -0.91 19.91
CA SER A 165 0.15 -1.77 20.67
C SER A 165 -1.32 -1.32 20.56
N GLN A 166 -1.60 -0.03 20.35
CA GLN A 166 -2.97 0.49 20.20
C GLN A 166 -3.59 0.15 18.84
N TYR A 167 -2.76 -0.02 17.81
CA TYR A 167 -3.19 -0.31 16.43
C TYR A 167 -2.95 -1.77 16.01
N LEU A 168 -2.36 -2.59 16.88
CA LEU A 168 -1.91 -3.94 16.57
C LEU A 168 -3.04 -4.83 16.06
N LEU A 169 -4.24 -4.72 16.65
CA LEU A 169 -5.39 -5.51 16.22
C LEU A 169 -5.80 -5.19 14.77
N GLN A 170 -5.81 -3.90 14.41
CA GLN A 170 -6.15 -3.42 13.08
C GLN A 170 -5.10 -3.88 12.07
N LEU A 171 -3.81 -3.79 12.41
CA LEU A 171 -2.72 -4.28 11.55
C LEU A 171 -2.81 -5.79 11.32
N VAL A 172 -3.22 -6.57 12.32
CA VAL A 172 -3.51 -8.00 12.15
C VAL A 172 -4.69 -8.24 11.20
N GLN A 173 -5.70 -7.36 11.19
CA GLN A 173 -6.77 -7.47 10.19
C GLN A 173 -6.28 -7.15 8.78
N VAL A 174 -5.39 -6.16 8.60
CA VAL A 174 -4.78 -5.84 7.30
C VAL A 174 -4.07 -7.07 6.71
N LEU A 175 -3.32 -7.82 7.53
CA LEU A 175 -2.64 -9.04 7.10
C LEU A 175 -3.57 -10.10 6.47
N ARG A 176 -4.87 -10.08 6.78
CA ARG A 176 -5.84 -11.03 6.20
C ARG A 176 -6.22 -10.68 4.76
N TYR A 177 -6.06 -9.41 4.40
CA TYR A 177 -6.38 -8.89 3.07
C TYR A 177 -5.14 -8.75 2.20
N GLU A 178 -3.94 -8.98 2.76
CA GLU A 178 -2.72 -9.05 1.97
C GLU A 178 -2.78 -10.22 0.97
N PRO A 179 -2.50 -9.97 -0.32
CA PRO A 179 -2.51 -11.03 -1.33
C PRO A 179 -1.37 -12.04 -1.13
N TYR A 180 -0.26 -11.60 -0.51
CA TYR A 180 0.94 -12.40 -0.26
C TYR A 180 1.33 -12.34 1.22
N TYR A 181 1.79 -13.46 1.76
CA TYR A 181 2.22 -13.53 3.17
C TYR A 181 3.60 -12.89 3.40
N ASP A 182 4.47 -12.98 2.40
CA ASP A 182 5.78 -12.33 2.41
C ASP A 182 5.63 -10.87 1.98
N CYS A 183 5.29 -10.02 2.93
CA CYS A 183 5.06 -8.59 2.70
C CYS A 183 5.71 -7.74 3.80
N ALA A 184 5.91 -6.44 3.51
CA ALA A 184 6.57 -5.51 4.42
C ALA A 184 5.90 -5.44 5.80
N LEU A 185 4.56 -5.52 5.84
CA LEU A 185 3.81 -5.48 7.09
C LEU A 185 4.08 -6.72 7.96
N THR A 186 4.12 -7.91 7.37
CA THR A 186 4.50 -9.14 8.07
C THR A 186 5.89 -9.00 8.68
N HIS A 187 6.90 -8.62 7.88
CA HIS A 187 8.27 -8.43 8.37
C HIS A 187 8.37 -7.41 9.50
N PHE A 188 7.67 -6.27 9.36
CA PHE A 188 7.62 -5.25 10.39
C PHE A 188 7.04 -5.80 11.70
N LEU A 189 5.86 -6.40 11.68
CA LEU A 189 5.22 -6.91 12.90
C LEU A 189 6.06 -7.98 13.60
N LEU A 190 6.68 -8.89 12.82
CA LEU A 190 7.57 -9.92 13.36
C LEU A 190 8.81 -9.30 14.00
N GLN A 191 9.44 -8.33 13.33
CA GLN A 191 10.62 -7.63 13.87
C GLN A 191 10.29 -6.91 15.19
N ARG A 192 9.15 -6.21 15.27
CA ARG A 192 8.73 -5.52 16.50
C ARG A 192 8.39 -6.51 17.62
N ALA A 193 7.74 -7.62 17.30
CA ALA A 193 7.42 -8.69 18.25
C ALA A 193 8.67 -9.39 18.82
N GLN A 194 9.72 -9.59 18.01
CA GLN A 194 10.99 -10.14 18.49
C GLN A 194 11.71 -9.18 19.44
N GLY A 195 11.60 -7.86 19.21
CA GLY A 195 12.17 -6.83 20.07
C GLY A 195 11.36 -6.55 21.34
N ASN A 196 10.09 -6.95 21.42
CA ASN A 196 9.22 -6.64 22.55
C ASN A 196 8.24 -7.79 22.86
N ARG A 197 8.45 -8.43 24.02
CA ARG A 197 7.64 -9.57 24.51
C ARG A 197 6.15 -9.27 24.61
N LYS A 198 5.78 -8.04 25.00
CA LYS A 198 4.38 -7.63 25.14
C LYS A 198 3.70 -7.61 23.76
N ILE A 199 4.35 -6.99 22.77
CA ILE A 199 3.87 -6.98 21.38
C ILE A 199 3.77 -8.40 20.84
N GLY A 200 4.81 -9.22 21.04
CA GLY A 200 4.81 -10.61 20.59
C GLY A 200 3.66 -11.43 21.20
N HIS A 201 3.38 -11.26 22.48
CA HIS A 201 2.26 -11.91 23.16
C HIS A 201 0.91 -11.53 22.56
N PHE A 202 0.63 -10.23 22.40
CA PHE A 202 -0.63 -9.77 21.80
C PHE A 202 -0.77 -10.19 20.34
N LEU A 203 0.29 -10.07 19.55
CA LEU A 203 0.31 -10.50 18.15
C LEU A 203 -0.04 -11.99 18.03
N PHE A 204 0.56 -12.84 18.87
CA PHE A 204 0.25 -14.26 18.90
C PHE A 204 -1.23 -14.54 19.15
N TRP A 205 -1.82 -13.92 20.17
CA TRP A 205 -3.22 -14.15 20.51
C TRP A 205 -4.18 -13.59 19.47
N HIS A 206 -3.88 -12.42 18.90
CA HIS A 206 -4.68 -11.86 17.83
C HIS A 206 -4.70 -12.79 16.62
N LEU A 207 -3.54 -13.25 16.14
CA LEU A 207 -3.47 -14.18 15.01
C LEU A 207 -4.15 -15.52 15.31
N ARG A 208 -3.98 -16.05 16.53
CA ARG A 208 -4.63 -17.31 16.95
C ARG A 208 -6.15 -17.19 16.99
N SER A 209 -6.67 -16.02 17.37
CA SER A 209 -8.12 -15.78 17.44
C SER A 209 -8.79 -15.67 16.07
N VAL A 210 -8.01 -15.33 15.03
CA VAL A 210 -8.54 -15.26 13.66
C VAL A 210 -8.55 -16.66 13.05
N HIS A 211 -9.71 -17.32 13.14
CA HIS A 211 -9.95 -18.55 12.40
C HIS A 211 -9.88 -18.24 10.90
N ASN A 212 -9.11 -19.04 10.14
CA ASN A 212 -8.78 -18.89 8.70
C ASN A 212 -7.54 -18.07 8.33
N VAL A 213 -6.65 -17.74 9.27
CA VAL A 213 -5.28 -17.37 8.90
C VAL A 213 -4.58 -18.64 8.38
N CYS A 214 -4.07 -18.59 7.14
CA CYS A 214 -3.50 -19.75 6.46
C CYS A 214 -2.41 -20.44 7.29
N PHE A 215 -2.27 -21.75 7.10
CA PHE A 215 -1.29 -22.62 7.76
C PHE A 215 0.15 -22.07 7.71
N CYS A 216 0.51 -21.29 6.67
CA CYS A 216 1.82 -20.64 6.55
C CYS A 216 2.07 -19.55 7.62
N LEU A 217 1.06 -18.74 7.96
CA LEU A 217 1.17 -17.76 9.03
C LEU A 217 1.20 -18.45 10.40
N LEU A 218 0.51 -19.58 10.56
CA LEU A 218 0.66 -20.47 11.72
C LEU A 218 2.06 -21.08 11.83
N LEU A 219 2.72 -21.45 10.72
CA LEU A 219 4.09 -21.95 10.72
C LEU A 219 5.10 -20.85 11.09
N LEU A 220 4.89 -19.63 10.58
CA LEU A 220 5.61 -18.42 10.99
C LEU A 220 5.37 -18.12 12.49
N MET A 221 4.16 -18.31 13.01
CA MET A 221 3.86 -18.21 14.44
C MET A 221 4.58 -19.28 15.27
N VAL A 222 4.73 -20.51 14.76
CA VAL A 222 5.50 -21.58 15.42
C VAL A 222 7.00 -21.25 15.45
N LEU A 223 7.55 -20.68 14.38
CA LEU A 223 8.94 -20.19 14.34
C LEU A 223 9.16 -18.99 15.28
N MET A 224 8.18 -18.08 15.38
CA MET A 224 8.19 -16.98 16.34
C MET A 224 8.11 -17.47 17.79
N LEU A 225 7.31 -18.51 18.07
CA LEU A 225 7.27 -19.15 19.38
C LEU A 225 8.60 -19.85 19.70
N ALA A 226 9.23 -20.51 18.71
CA ALA A 226 10.53 -21.15 18.91
C ALA A 226 11.62 -20.12 19.23
N SER A 227 11.60 -18.92 18.65
CA SER A 227 12.59 -17.88 18.95
C SER A 227 12.30 -17.11 20.25
N VAL A 228 11.03 -16.90 20.60
CA VAL A 228 10.62 -16.17 21.81
C VAL A 228 10.63 -17.06 23.07
N CYS A 229 10.39 -18.37 22.95
CA CYS A 229 10.42 -19.31 24.07
C CYS A 229 11.78 -19.98 24.32
N SER A 230 12.78 -19.81 23.44
CA SER A 230 14.12 -20.42 23.60
C SER A 230 15.12 -19.59 24.42
N TYR A 231 14.67 -18.53 25.12
CA TYR A 231 15.50 -17.74 26.04
C TYR A 231 14.77 -17.38 27.34
#